data_AF-A0AAW8BWP8-F1
#
_entry.id   AF-A0AAW8BWP8-F1
#
_cell.length_a   1.000
_cell.length_b   1.000
_cell.length_c   1.000
_cell.angle_alpha   90.00
_cell.angle_beta   90.00
_cell.angle_gamma   90.00
#
_symmetry.space_group_name_H-M   'P 1'
#
loop_
_entity.id
_entity.type
_entity.pdbx_description
1 polymer ?
#
loop_
_entity_poly.entity_id
_entity_poly.type
_entity_poly.pdbx_seq_one_letter_code
_entity_poly.pdbx_strand_id
1 'polypeptide(L)'
;MSLAVFEEAARAHFANPPVTWYVVAAQEIGWRLVDNHDVVVDRAPTRERAEQLRYSCPAAIRWHARTDWYLGYDTQGRRLTASEQLVISDIVERIAAAATVFKDPAATIRPAQFRERGADDDRIWPAVALPDGRYQLRGDYLHAYDPDDLDFLDETSASDFMALLCDLLNIDALPRSA
;
A
#
# COMPACT_ATOMS: atom_id res chain seq x y z
N MET A 1 7.10 19.33 21.38
CA MET A 1 7.49 18.28 20.42
C MET A 1 8.67 18.79 19.63
N SER A 2 9.72 17.99 19.43
CA SER A 2 10.85 18.39 18.57
C SER A 2 10.47 18.26 17.09
N LEU A 3 11.22 18.92 16.21
CA LEU A 3 10.99 18.81 14.76
C LEU A 3 11.16 17.37 14.26
N ALA A 4 12.12 16.63 14.81
CA ALA A 4 12.34 15.22 14.47
C ALA A 4 11.12 14.34 14.82
N VAL A 5 10.54 14.52 16.01
CA VAL A 5 9.34 13.77 16.42
C VAL A 5 8.13 14.17 15.58
N PHE A 6 8.04 15.45 15.18
CA PHE A 6 7.00 15.90 14.24
C PHE A 6 7.14 15.22 12.88
N GLU A 7 8.35 15.19 12.32
CA GLU A 7 8.65 14.57 11.03
C GLU A 7 8.34 13.07 11.05
N GLU A 8 8.81 12.35 12.06
CA GLU A 8 8.53 10.93 12.24
C GLU A 8 7.02 10.66 12.31
N ALA A 9 6.30 11.44 13.11
CA ALA A 9 4.85 11.32 13.23
C ALA A 9 4.10 11.65 11.92
N ALA A 10 4.62 12.60 11.12
CA ALA A 10 4.05 12.94 9.82
C ALA A 10 4.32 11.83 8.79
N ARG A 11 5.54 11.30 8.73
CA ARG A 11 5.90 10.16 7.86
C ARG A 11 5.03 8.95 8.19
N ALA A 12 4.90 8.59 9.46
CA ALA A 12 4.02 7.49 9.88
C ALA A 12 2.55 7.73 9.51
N HIS A 13 2.05 8.97 9.64
CA HIS A 13 0.69 9.34 9.24
C HIS A 13 0.44 9.15 7.75
N PHE A 14 1.35 9.66 6.90
CA PHE A 14 1.21 9.59 5.45
C PHE A 14 1.57 8.21 4.85
N ALA A 15 2.33 7.39 5.57
CA ALA A 15 2.59 5.99 5.19
C ALA A 15 1.37 5.08 5.40
N ASN A 16 0.35 5.50 6.17
CA ASN A 16 -0.81 4.68 6.51
C ASN A 16 -2.16 5.33 6.13
N PRO A 17 -2.37 5.69 4.85
CA PRO A 17 -3.64 6.26 4.42
C PRO A 17 -4.77 5.20 4.39
N PRO A 18 -6.06 5.57 4.55
CA PRO A 18 -7.16 4.60 4.50
C PRO A 18 -7.23 3.72 3.24
N VAL A 19 -6.65 4.20 2.13
CA VAL A 19 -6.53 3.44 0.88
C VAL A 19 -5.51 2.28 0.96
N THR A 20 -4.75 2.12 2.04
CA THR A 20 -3.89 0.93 2.26
C THR A 20 -4.48 -0.05 3.27
N TRP A 21 -5.55 0.33 3.98
CA TRP A 21 -6.20 -0.54 4.95
C TRP A 21 -6.91 -1.69 4.24
N TYR A 22 -7.09 -2.82 4.92
CA TYR A 22 -7.63 -4.01 4.29
C TYR A 22 -8.52 -4.79 5.25
N VAL A 23 -9.27 -5.74 4.71
CA VAL A 23 -10.30 -6.47 5.43
C VAL A 23 -9.87 -7.92 5.58
N VAL A 24 -9.81 -8.40 6.81
CA VAL A 24 -9.47 -9.79 7.15
C VAL A 24 -10.59 -10.45 7.94
N ALA A 25 -10.69 -11.78 7.85
CA ALA A 25 -11.56 -12.54 8.73
C ALA A 25 -11.09 -12.39 10.19
N ALA A 26 -12.02 -12.22 11.12
CA ALA A 26 -11.67 -12.25 12.52
C ALA A 26 -11.35 -13.70 12.94
N GLN A 27 -10.51 -13.87 13.98
CA GLN A 27 -10.34 -15.19 14.63
C GLN A 27 -11.65 -15.68 15.29
N GLU A 28 -12.54 -14.76 15.64
CA GLU A 28 -13.90 -15.02 16.09
C GLU A 28 -14.90 -14.73 14.95
N ILE A 29 -16.20 -14.69 15.25
CA ILE A 29 -17.22 -14.35 14.26
C ILE A 29 -17.04 -12.90 13.78
N GLY A 30 -16.96 -12.70 12.46
CA GLY A 30 -16.99 -11.40 11.80
C GLY A 30 -15.72 -11.06 11.03
N TRP A 31 -15.54 -9.77 10.78
CA TRP A 31 -14.50 -9.22 9.92
C TRP A 31 -13.82 -8.03 10.60
N ARG A 32 -12.54 -7.82 10.31
CA ARG A 32 -11.73 -6.73 10.85
C ARG A 32 -11.22 -5.87 9.71
N LEU A 33 -11.36 -4.56 9.88
CA LEU A 33 -10.61 -3.59 9.09
C LEU A 33 -9.27 -3.38 9.80
N VAL A 34 -8.17 -3.61 9.10
CA VAL A 34 -6.81 -3.51 9.62
C VAL A 34 -6.01 -2.52 8.79
N ASP A 35 -5.08 -1.83 9.42
CA ASP A 35 -4.20 -0.89 8.74
C ASP A 35 -3.00 -1.61 8.10
N ASN A 36 -2.13 -0.89 7.40
CA ASN A 36 -0.99 -1.52 6.70
C ASN A 36 0.13 -2.04 7.62
N HIS A 37 0.01 -1.83 8.93
CA HIS A 37 0.86 -2.39 9.99
C HIS A 37 0.13 -3.50 10.78
N ASP A 38 -0.98 -4.00 10.24
CA ASP A 38 -1.78 -5.11 10.77
C ASP A 38 -2.46 -4.78 12.11
N VAL A 39 -2.62 -3.48 12.40
CA VAL A 39 -3.37 -3.00 13.58
C VAL A 39 -4.85 -2.94 13.25
N VAL A 40 -5.69 -3.50 14.13
CA VAL A 40 -7.15 -3.45 13.98
C VAL A 40 -7.66 -2.02 14.12
N VAL A 41 -8.22 -1.50 13.03
CA VAL A 41 -8.84 -0.17 12.92
C VAL A 41 -10.30 -0.21 13.38
N ASP A 42 -11.06 -1.20 12.91
CA ASP A 42 -12.48 -1.37 13.22
C ASP A 42 -12.93 -2.84 13.03
N ARG A 43 -14.13 -3.18 13.50
CA ARG A 43 -14.72 -4.51 13.38
C ARG A 43 -16.12 -4.43 12.78
N ALA A 44 -16.47 -5.41 11.95
CA ALA A 44 -17.77 -5.49 11.30
C ALA A 44 -18.32 -6.93 11.29
N PRO A 45 -19.65 -7.10 11.25
CA PRO A 45 -20.26 -8.43 11.18
C PRO A 45 -20.08 -9.10 9.81
N THR A 46 -19.96 -8.32 8.72
CA THR A 46 -19.77 -8.84 7.35
C THR A 46 -18.59 -8.18 6.66
N ARG A 47 -18.08 -8.82 5.60
CA ARG A 47 -16.97 -8.31 4.79
C ARG A 47 -17.35 -6.99 4.12
N GLU A 48 -18.53 -6.93 3.52
CA GLU A 48 -19.03 -5.75 2.81
C GLU A 48 -19.12 -4.55 3.76
N ARG A 49 -19.53 -4.78 5.01
CA ARG A 49 -19.59 -3.71 6.00
C ARG A 49 -18.20 -3.24 6.40
N ALA A 50 -17.22 -4.14 6.55
CA ALA A 50 -15.83 -3.75 6.81
C ALA A 50 -15.24 -2.94 5.64
N GLU A 51 -15.54 -3.32 4.40
CA GLU A 51 -15.10 -2.58 3.21
C GLU A 51 -15.71 -1.16 3.14
N GLN A 52 -16.99 -1.00 3.50
CA GLN A 52 -17.62 0.32 3.61
C GLN A 52 -17.00 1.19 4.72
N LEU A 53 -16.65 0.57 5.85
CA LEU A 53 -16.05 1.27 6.99
C LEU A 53 -14.67 1.84 6.66
N ARG A 54 -13.94 1.26 5.70
CA ARG A 54 -12.61 1.72 5.27
C ARG A 54 -12.52 3.24 5.05
N TYR A 55 -13.58 3.86 4.52
CA TYR A 55 -13.60 5.28 4.19
C TYR A 55 -14.43 6.14 5.15
N SER A 56 -15.19 5.51 6.05
CA SER A 56 -16.23 6.19 6.83
C SER A 56 -16.17 5.92 8.33
N CYS A 57 -15.27 5.06 8.79
CA CYS A 57 -15.12 4.77 10.20
C CYS A 57 -14.51 5.97 10.97
N PRO A 58 -14.67 6.02 12.30
CA PRO A 58 -14.09 7.09 13.11
C PRO A 58 -12.56 7.25 12.94
N ALA A 59 -11.83 6.17 12.67
CA ALA A 59 -10.40 6.25 12.39
C ALA A 59 -10.10 6.94 11.04
N ALA A 60 -10.84 6.62 9.98
CA ALA A 60 -10.69 7.28 8.68
C ALA A 60 -10.99 8.78 8.80
N ILE A 61 -12.06 9.14 9.52
CA ILE A 61 -12.42 10.54 9.76
C ILE A 61 -11.30 11.27 10.50
N ARG A 62 -10.70 10.67 11.54
CA ARG A 62 -9.55 11.24 12.25
C ARG A 62 -8.33 11.38 11.35
N TRP A 63 -8.08 10.40 10.49
CA TRP A 63 -6.98 10.47 9.53
C TRP A 63 -7.17 11.65 8.58
N HIS A 64 -8.37 11.81 7.99
CA HIS A 64 -8.69 12.93 7.10
C HIS A 64 -8.56 14.28 7.80
N ALA A 65 -9.12 14.44 8.99
CA ALA A 65 -9.01 15.68 9.76
C ALA A 65 -7.55 16.05 10.06
N ARG A 66 -6.71 15.05 10.38
CA ARG A 66 -5.27 15.27 10.61
C ARG A 66 -4.52 15.60 9.32
N THR A 67 -4.90 15.00 8.19
CA THR A 67 -4.39 15.36 6.87
C THR A 67 -4.75 16.81 6.51
N ASP A 68 -6.00 17.22 6.73
CA ASP A 68 -6.45 18.60 6.53
C ASP A 68 -5.63 19.59 7.38
N TRP A 69 -5.32 19.20 8.62
CA TRP A 69 -4.44 19.98 9.49
C TRP A 69 -3.00 20.09 8.94
N TYR A 70 -2.39 18.97 8.50
CA TYR A 70 -1.06 19.00 7.89
C TYR A 70 -1.01 19.86 6.63
N LEU A 71 -2.05 19.81 5.80
CA LEU A 71 -2.15 20.56 4.55
C LEU A 71 -2.61 22.02 4.75
N GLY A 72 -2.93 22.43 5.98
CA GLY A 72 -3.35 23.79 6.30
C GLY A 72 -4.79 24.12 5.93
N TYR A 73 -5.63 23.12 5.65
CA TYR A 73 -7.07 23.28 5.43
C TYR A 73 -7.85 23.41 6.74
N ASP A 74 -7.34 22.85 7.84
CA ASP A 74 -7.93 23.04 9.16
C ASP A 74 -7.67 24.47 9.69
N THR A 75 -8.75 25.23 9.89
CA THR A 75 -8.71 26.60 10.40
C THR A 75 -8.87 26.69 11.92
N GLN A 76 -9.22 25.60 12.59
CA GLN A 76 -9.48 25.52 14.03
C GLN A 76 -8.27 24.98 14.81
N GLY A 77 -7.41 24.20 14.15
CA GLY A 77 -6.19 23.64 14.73
C GLY A 77 -5.04 24.63 14.93
N ARG A 78 -4.02 24.19 15.67
CA ARG A 78 -2.74 24.94 15.83
C ARG A 78 -2.07 25.11 14.47
N ARG A 79 -1.65 26.32 14.10
CA ARG A 79 -0.83 26.52 12.90
C ARG A 79 0.52 25.80 12.99
N LEU A 80 0.93 25.18 11.88
CA LEU A 80 2.28 24.68 11.71
C LEU A 80 3.29 25.83 11.73
N THR A 81 4.45 25.60 12.32
CA THR A 81 5.60 26.50 12.20
C THR A 81 6.19 26.42 10.79
N ALA A 82 7.02 27.38 10.40
CA ALA A 82 7.67 27.39 9.08
C ALA A 82 8.50 26.11 8.83
N SER A 83 9.23 25.62 9.84
CA SER A 83 10.00 24.38 9.72
C SER A 83 9.11 23.14 9.59
N GLU A 84 8.00 23.08 10.32
CA GLU A 84 7.02 21.99 10.19
C GLU A 84 6.37 22.01 8.80
N GLN A 85 6.06 23.18 8.24
CA GLN A 85 5.54 23.32 6.89
C GLN A 85 6.51 22.80 5.82
N LEU A 86 7.82 23.09 5.95
CA LEU A 86 8.84 22.56 5.05
C LEU A 86 8.91 21.03 5.09
N VAL A 87 8.79 20.43 6.28
CA VAL A 87 8.72 18.97 6.43
C VAL A 87 7.50 18.40 5.71
N ILE A 88 6.33 19.01 5.87
CA ILE A 88 5.12 18.53 5.17
C ILE A 88 5.23 18.73 3.66
N SER A 89 5.81 19.83 3.19
CA SER A 89 6.03 20.06 1.75
C SER A 89 6.92 18.96 1.16
N ASP A 90 8.05 18.64 1.79
CA ASP A 90 8.94 17.56 1.36
C ASP A 90 8.22 16.20 1.30
N ILE A 91 7.43 15.87 2.32
CA ILE A 91 6.67 14.61 2.35
C ILE A 91 5.64 14.56 1.22
N VAL A 92 4.85 15.63 1.04
CA VAL A 92 3.79 15.68 0.03
C VAL A 92 4.38 15.69 -1.38
N GLU A 93 5.50 16.39 -1.61
CA GLU A 93 6.21 16.40 -2.89
C GLU A 93 6.71 15.00 -3.27
N ARG A 94 7.29 14.27 -2.31
CA ARG A 94 7.72 12.87 -2.53
C ARG A 94 6.55 11.96 -2.86
N ILE A 95 5.45 12.06 -2.11
CA ILE A 95 4.24 11.27 -2.36
C ILE A 95 3.66 11.60 -3.74
N ALA A 96 3.61 12.88 -4.10
CA ALA A 96 3.13 13.31 -5.41
C ALA A 96 4.00 12.74 -6.54
N ALA A 97 5.33 12.84 -6.41
CA ALA A 97 6.27 12.28 -7.38
C ALA A 97 6.09 10.76 -7.53
N ALA A 98 6.06 10.02 -6.42
CA ALA A 98 5.81 8.57 -6.44
C ALA A 98 4.45 8.21 -7.05
N ALA A 99 3.39 8.98 -6.76
CA ALA A 99 2.06 8.76 -7.32
C ALA A 99 1.98 9.08 -8.83
N THR A 100 2.81 9.99 -9.35
CA THR A 100 2.82 10.30 -10.80
C THR A 100 3.27 9.15 -11.66
N VAL A 101 4.14 8.27 -11.13
CA VAL A 101 4.61 7.07 -11.84
C VAL A 101 3.44 6.16 -12.24
N PHE A 102 2.41 6.05 -11.40
CA PHE A 102 1.19 5.27 -11.71
C PHE A 102 0.21 5.97 -12.66
N LYS A 103 0.47 7.22 -13.02
CA LYS A 103 -0.35 7.99 -13.97
C LYS A 103 0.26 7.99 -15.37
N ASP A 104 1.51 7.54 -15.51
CA ASP A 104 2.17 7.39 -16.81
C ASP A 104 1.50 6.25 -17.60
N PRO A 105 0.88 6.50 -18.76
CA PRO A 105 0.29 5.46 -19.59
C PRO A 105 1.30 4.42 -20.10
N ALA A 106 2.60 4.75 -20.14
CA ALA A 106 3.66 3.84 -20.53
C ALA A 106 4.18 2.98 -19.36
N ALA A 107 3.81 3.29 -18.13
CA ALA A 107 4.21 2.50 -16.97
C ALA A 107 3.58 1.11 -17.02
N THR A 108 4.43 0.08 -16.91
CA THR A 108 3.95 -1.30 -16.74
C THR A 108 3.63 -1.52 -15.27
N ILE A 109 2.34 -1.65 -14.96
CA ILE A 109 1.87 -1.96 -13.61
C ILE A 109 1.85 -3.48 -13.44
N ARG A 110 2.65 -3.97 -12.49
CA ARG A 110 2.80 -5.40 -12.20
C ARG A 110 2.19 -5.73 -10.84
N PRO A 111 1.35 -6.78 -10.72
CA PRO A 111 0.88 -7.25 -9.43
C PRO A 111 2.03 -7.93 -8.67
N ALA A 112 2.29 -7.52 -7.43
CA ALA A 112 3.37 -8.04 -6.61
C ALA A 112 2.92 -8.39 -5.18
N GLN A 113 3.52 -9.42 -4.58
CA GLN A 113 3.45 -9.75 -3.15
C GLN A 113 4.83 -9.55 -2.52
N PHE A 114 4.90 -9.38 -1.21
CA PHE A 114 6.19 -9.35 -0.49
C PHE A 114 6.67 -10.77 -0.20
N ARG A 115 7.96 -11.07 -0.43
CA ARG A 115 8.53 -12.39 -0.15
C ARG A 115 8.58 -12.76 1.33
N GLU A 116 8.94 -11.80 2.19
CA GLU A 116 9.23 -12.06 3.61
C GLU A 116 8.13 -11.63 4.58
N ARG A 117 6.97 -11.15 4.09
CA ARG A 117 5.83 -10.88 4.99
C ARG A 117 5.14 -12.19 5.36
N GLY A 118 4.70 -12.30 6.62
CA GLY A 118 4.28 -13.56 7.24
C GLY A 118 3.27 -14.36 6.43
N ALA A 119 3.21 -15.68 6.66
CA ALA A 119 2.49 -16.66 5.84
C ALA A 119 0.99 -16.40 5.58
N ASP A 120 0.38 -15.44 6.27
CA ASP A 120 -1.01 -15.03 6.13
C ASP A 120 -1.18 -13.71 5.34
N ASP A 121 -0.10 -13.12 4.82
CA ASP A 121 -0.13 -11.91 4.02
C ASP A 121 -0.22 -12.22 2.51
N ASP A 122 -1.43 -12.39 2.02
CA ASP A 122 -1.75 -12.59 0.60
C ASP A 122 -1.90 -11.27 -0.18
N ARG A 123 -1.49 -10.12 0.40
CA ARG A 123 -1.72 -8.79 -0.19
C ARG A 123 -1.01 -8.61 -1.52
N ILE A 124 -1.81 -8.38 -2.56
CA ILE A 124 -1.32 -8.01 -3.89
C ILE A 124 -1.26 -6.50 -4.03
N TRP A 125 -0.08 -5.99 -4.34
CA TRP A 125 0.22 -4.58 -4.54
C TRP A 125 0.46 -4.30 -6.02
N PRO A 126 -0.15 -3.23 -6.58
CA PRO A 126 0.27 -2.72 -7.88
C PRO A 126 1.66 -2.09 -7.74
N ALA A 127 2.64 -2.64 -8.47
CA ALA A 127 4.03 -2.20 -8.48
C ALA A 127 4.39 -1.58 -9.83
N VAL A 128 5.21 -0.52 -9.83
CA VAL A 128 5.82 0.03 -11.05
C VAL A 128 7.32 0.14 -10.88
N ALA A 129 8.06 -0.31 -11.88
CA ALA A 129 9.52 -0.18 -11.92
C ALA A 129 9.93 1.29 -12.06
N LEU A 130 10.88 1.71 -11.25
CA LEU A 130 11.53 3.00 -11.31
C LEU A 130 12.80 2.94 -12.19
N PRO A 131 13.31 4.07 -12.68
CA PRO A 131 14.50 4.10 -13.54
C PRO A 131 15.78 3.54 -12.88
N ASP A 132 15.83 3.46 -11.55
CA ASP A 132 16.93 2.91 -10.78
C ASP A 132 16.82 1.38 -10.58
N GLY A 133 15.78 0.75 -11.11
CA GLY A 133 15.53 -0.70 -10.99
C GLY A 133 14.75 -1.10 -9.74
N ARG A 134 14.46 -0.17 -8.82
CA ARG A 134 13.58 -0.41 -7.66
C ARG A 134 12.12 -0.35 -8.09
N TYR A 135 11.22 -0.75 -7.20
CA TYR A 135 9.78 -0.73 -7.43
C TYR A 135 9.05 0.20 -6.48
N GLN A 136 8.19 1.05 -7.04
CA GLN A 136 7.21 1.80 -6.28
C GLN A 136 5.95 0.96 -6.11
N LEU A 137 5.41 0.85 -4.90
CA LEU A 137 4.12 0.21 -4.63
C LEU A 137 3.00 1.23 -4.47
N ARG A 138 1.83 0.93 -5.04
CA ARG A 138 0.67 1.82 -4.95
C ARG A 138 0.10 1.79 -3.53
N GLY A 139 0.18 2.94 -2.86
CA GLY A 139 -0.33 3.11 -1.49
C GLY A 139 0.78 3.27 -0.45
N ASP A 140 1.99 2.78 -0.73
CA ASP A 140 3.19 3.10 0.04
C ASP A 140 4.14 3.92 -0.81
N TYR A 141 3.96 5.24 -0.77
CA TYR A 141 4.66 6.21 -1.62
C TYR A 141 5.94 6.78 -1.00
N LEU A 142 6.29 6.36 0.22
CA LEU A 142 7.47 6.85 0.91
C LEU A 142 8.66 5.88 0.81
N HIS A 143 8.41 4.66 0.32
CA HIS A 143 9.41 3.62 0.16
C HIS A 143 9.44 3.13 -1.29
N ALA A 144 10.61 2.65 -1.70
CA ALA A 144 10.80 1.89 -2.93
C ALA A 144 11.46 0.57 -2.55
N TYR A 145 11.15 -0.49 -3.27
CA TYR A 145 11.51 -1.86 -2.90
C TYR A 145 12.46 -2.46 -3.91
N ASP A 146 13.38 -3.30 -3.45
CA ASP A 146 14.25 -4.04 -4.36
C ASP A 146 13.42 -5.17 -5.00
N PRO A 147 13.70 -5.56 -6.26
CA PRO A 147 12.94 -6.61 -6.92
C PRO A 147 13.01 -7.94 -6.17
N ASP A 148 14.07 -8.16 -5.40
CA ASP A 148 14.25 -9.36 -4.59
C ASP A 148 13.34 -9.42 -3.35
N ASP A 149 12.73 -8.29 -2.96
CA ASP A 149 11.75 -8.23 -1.88
C ASP A 149 10.34 -8.64 -2.35
N LEU A 150 10.14 -8.77 -3.67
CA LEU A 150 8.83 -8.90 -4.31
C LEU A 150 8.70 -10.17 -5.15
N ASP A 151 7.55 -10.82 -5.02
CA ASP A 151 7.09 -11.87 -5.93
C ASP A 151 6.07 -11.30 -6.91
N PHE A 152 6.43 -11.26 -8.20
CA PHE A 152 5.55 -10.75 -9.25
C PHE A 152 4.62 -11.84 -9.78
N LEU A 153 3.32 -11.61 -9.67
CA LEU A 153 2.29 -12.62 -9.97
C LEU A 153 1.97 -12.75 -11.46
N ASP A 154 2.42 -11.80 -12.28
CA ASP A 154 2.28 -11.84 -13.74
C ASP A 154 3.18 -12.90 -14.38
N GLU A 155 4.33 -13.18 -13.79
CA GLU A 155 5.23 -14.26 -14.20
C GLU A 155 4.70 -15.64 -13.76
N THR A 156 4.20 -15.74 -12.52
CA THR A 156 3.66 -16.99 -11.96
C THR A 156 2.39 -17.43 -12.68
N SER A 157 1.50 -16.50 -13.01
CA SER A 157 0.24 -16.82 -13.72
C SER A 157 0.50 -17.37 -15.12
N ALA A 158 1.52 -16.86 -15.81
CA ALA A 158 1.89 -17.35 -17.13
C ALA A 158 2.54 -18.74 -17.04
N SER A 159 3.41 -18.99 -16.05
CA SER A 159 4.01 -20.32 -15.86
C SER A 159 3.00 -21.37 -15.43
N ASP A 160 2.08 -21.03 -14.53
CA ASP A 160 1.06 -21.95 -14.01
C ASP A 160 -0.01 -22.24 -15.06
N PHE A 161 -0.42 -21.24 -15.83
CA PHE A 161 -1.31 -21.43 -16.97
C PHE A 161 -0.66 -22.26 -18.07
N MET A 162 0.64 -22.05 -18.36
CA MET A 162 1.38 -22.86 -19.33
C MET A 162 1.58 -24.30 -18.83
N ALA A 163 1.86 -24.49 -17.53
CA ALA A 163 1.94 -25.82 -16.93
C ALA A 163 0.58 -26.54 -16.98
N LEU A 164 -0.51 -25.83 -16.66
CA LEU A 164 -1.88 -26.33 -16.78
C LEU A 164 -2.24 -26.67 -18.23
N LEU A 165 -1.88 -25.82 -19.19
CA LEU A 165 -2.10 -26.08 -20.62
C LEU A 165 -1.29 -27.27 -21.11
N CYS A 166 -0.02 -27.39 -20.72
CA CYS A 166 0.81 -28.55 -21.04
C CYS A 166 0.20 -29.84 -20.49
N ASP A 167 -0.27 -29.82 -19.24
CA ASP A 167 -0.95 -30.95 -18.60
C ASP A 167 -2.28 -31.30 -19.30
N LEU A 168 -3.11 -30.29 -19.60
CA LEU A 168 -4.40 -30.47 -20.28
C LEU A 168 -4.25 -30.95 -21.74
N LEU A 169 -3.15 -30.60 -22.39
CA LEU A 169 -2.84 -30.99 -23.77
C LEU A 169 -1.96 -32.25 -23.85
N ASN A 170 -1.59 -32.88 -22.72
CA ASN A 170 -0.62 -33.98 -22.65
C ASN A 170 0.70 -33.68 -23.40
N ILE A 171 1.15 -32.43 -23.33
CA ILE A 171 2.43 -32.00 -23.88
C ILE A 171 3.43 -32.04 -22.73
N ASP A 172 4.39 -32.95 -22.78
CA ASP A 172 5.52 -32.94 -21.84
C ASP A 172 6.16 -31.55 -21.87
N ALA A 173 6.20 -30.89 -20.70
CA ALA A 173 6.78 -29.56 -20.56
C ALA A 173 8.19 -29.55 -21.15
N LEU A 174 8.44 -28.66 -22.11
CA LEU A 174 9.74 -28.55 -22.78
C LEU A 174 10.86 -28.37 -21.73
N PRO A 175 12.01 -29.04 -21.89
CA PRO A 175 13.10 -28.94 -20.93
C PRO A 175 13.56 -27.49 -20.82
N ARG A 176 13.65 -27.00 -19.57
CA ARG A 176 14.27 -25.70 -19.25
C ARG A 176 15.74 -25.76 -19.70
N SER A 177 16.07 -25.00 -20.74
CA SER A 177 17.46 -24.78 -21.15
C SER A 177 18.19 -23.98 -20.06
N ALA A 178 19.37 -24.47 -19.68
CA ALA A 178 20.31 -23.86 -18.76
C ALA A 178 20.93 -22.55 -19.29
#